data_AF-A0A1V5NAQ8-F1
#
_entry.id   AF-A0A1V5NAQ8-F1
#
_cell.length_a   1.000
_cell.length_b   1.000
_cell.length_c   1.000
_cell.angle_alpha   90.00
_cell.angle_beta   90.00
_cell.angle_gamma   90.00
#
_symmetry.space_group_name_H-M   'P 1'
#
loop_
_entity.id
_entity.type
_entity.pdbx_description
1 polymer ?
#
loop_
_entity_poly.entity_id
_entity_poly.type
_entity_poly.pdbx_seq_one_letter_code
_entity_poly.pdbx_strand_id
1 'polypeptide(L)'
;MRKLIILIFFLSPLFFLKSQSQNIAENISKSDIYEFLDELANNGIIELTSVVKPYSRAYIAYKLKEADNHPRLNARQRKELIFFLNDYGLEQTNTLPPDFLPVFIKKYVKGSLSINPPGYFYADSLFRVGIRPVVGVEYFSNNNGQIHHRFNGADMFADIDKRLSVYASLVDNNESEMISKPNFLTRRTGANYKKNVNNSGRNDFSEMQGGIMYNWKWGGLGLVKEPVQWGNNYNGALIFSGRTPTFAQIKFTLYPVGWLRFNYFHGWLISNVLDSSRSYYDSQNTYRGVFHEKYLAANMFTLSPFKKLDVSFGNSIIYSDIGIQPAYLIPFMFFKSIDHTLNSTNNNRGQNAQMFFDVSSRLIPHTHLYTSVFVDEIMLRTMFDKTQHRNQLSFKAGLRIDNIIPNTDFTGEYTRSNPWAYRHYISTTTFASNTYNLGHYLRDNAEEYYVAATYKPLRGLKLKFSYCKALKGEEYAFGTISDTGTPFLQQTVWRNETYSASVVYQIFNNVKLFSAFNYSEINDKAGIYTPDFFKGTQRTFSFGCSVGL
;
A
#
# COMPACT_ATOMS: atom_id res chain seq x y z
N MET A 1 -45.72 -7.58 32.45
CA MET A 1 -44.49 -7.04 33.06
C MET A 1 -43.31 -7.87 32.58
N ARG A 2 -42.56 -7.35 31.60
CA ARG A 2 -41.44 -8.05 30.94
C ARG A 2 -40.19 -7.99 31.83
N LYS A 3 -39.67 -9.15 32.21
CA LYS A 3 -38.37 -9.28 32.89
C LYS A 3 -37.26 -9.00 31.88
N LEU A 4 -36.47 -7.98 32.19
CA LEU A 4 -35.27 -7.55 31.48
C LEU A 4 -34.16 -8.58 31.80
N ILE A 5 -33.72 -9.35 30.80
CA ILE A 5 -32.50 -10.17 30.92
C ILE A 5 -31.33 -9.28 30.53
N ILE A 6 -30.63 -8.76 31.54
CA ILE A 6 -29.34 -8.08 31.35
C ILE A 6 -28.29 -9.18 31.16
N LEU A 7 -27.82 -9.33 29.93
CA LEU A 7 -26.70 -10.19 29.59
C LEU A 7 -25.41 -9.51 30.07
N ILE A 8 -24.95 -9.86 31.26
CA ILE A 8 -23.65 -9.47 31.78
C ILE A 8 -22.60 -10.22 30.95
N PHE A 9 -21.93 -9.50 30.04
CA PHE A 9 -20.72 -9.98 29.38
C PHE A 9 -19.66 -10.19 30.45
N PHE A 10 -19.35 -11.45 30.74
CA PHE A 10 -18.21 -11.86 31.53
C PHE A 10 -16.94 -11.25 30.93
N LEU A 11 -16.32 -10.33 31.66
CA LEU A 11 -14.92 -9.95 31.49
C LEU A 11 -14.07 -11.21 31.65
N SER A 12 -13.66 -11.80 30.53
CA SER A 12 -12.63 -12.84 30.53
C SER A 12 -11.31 -12.23 31.01
N PRO A 13 -10.48 -13.00 31.74
CA PRO A 13 -9.24 -12.49 32.32
C PRO A 13 -8.30 -11.93 31.26
N LEU A 14 -7.72 -10.79 31.58
CA LEU A 14 -6.61 -10.13 30.88
C LEU A 14 -5.55 -11.16 30.49
N PHE A 15 -5.55 -11.59 29.22
CA PHE A 15 -4.44 -12.31 28.65
C PHE A 15 -3.24 -11.38 28.59
N PHE A 16 -2.16 -11.77 29.27
CA PHE A 16 -0.87 -11.10 29.23
C PHE A 16 -0.43 -10.92 27.77
N LEU A 17 -0.53 -9.70 27.27
CA LEU A 17 -0.02 -9.31 25.96
C LEU A 17 1.52 -9.41 25.99
N LYS A 18 2.06 -10.46 25.39
CA LYS A 18 3.44 -10.44 24.86
C LYS A 18 3.44 -9.55 23.62
N SER A 19 3.40 -8.24 23.82
CA SER A 19 3.52 -7.30 22.71
C SER A 19 4.98 -6.97 22.46
N GLN A 20 5.39 -7.10 21.20
CA GLN A 20 6.71 -6.72 20.72
C GLN A 20 6.64 -5.28 20.20
N SER A 21 7.45 -4.43 20.80
CA SER A 21 7.43 -2.98 20.65
C SER A 21 8.55 -2.56 19.69
N GLN A 22 8.43 -2.90 18.41
CA GLN A 22 9.32 -2.45 17.34
C GLN A 22 8.49 -2.22 16.09
N ASN A 23 8.62 -1.05 15.48
CA ASN A 23 7.74 -0.60 14.40
C ASN A 23 8.53 -0.12 13.19
N ILE A 24 9.34 -1.04 12.66
CA ILE A 24 10.03 -0.86 11.37
C ILE A 24 9.13 -1.42 10.30
N ALA A 25 8.68 -0.57 9.37
CA ALA A 25 7.81 -1.01 8.28
C ALA A 25 8.55 -1.93 7.29
N GLU A 26 7.91 -3.03 6.91
CA GLU A 26 8.34 -3.84 5.79
C GLU A 26 7.73 -3.27 4.50
N ASN A 27 8.55 -2.92 3.51
CA ASN A 27 8.07 -2.33 2.27
C ASN A 27 7.01 -3.23 1.59
N ILE A 28 5.90 -2.63 1.14
CA ILE A 28 4.79 -3.32 0.48
C ILE A 28 5.20 -4.00 -0.85
N SER A 29 6.32 -3.62 -1.46
CA SER A 29 6.87 -4.28 -2.67
C SER A 29 7.27 -5.73 -2.40
N LYS A 30 7.63 -6.05 -1.15
CA LYS A 30 7.99 -7.40 -0.71
C LYS A 30 6.76 -8.28 -0.52
N SER A 31 5.96 -8.38 -1.57
CA SER A 31 4.65 -9.03 -1.58
C SER A 31 4.64 -10.50 -1.12
N ASP A 32 5.72 -11.26 -1.31
CA ASP A 32 5.75 -12.70 -1.01
C ASP A 32 5.51 -13.00 0.48
N ILE A 33 6.07 -12.19 1.40
CA ILE A 33 5.80 -12.38 2.84
C ILE A 33 4.35 -12.01 3.19
N TYR A 34 3.80 -10.96 2.58
CA TYR A 34 2.41 -10.57 2.78
C TYR A 34 1.45 -11.66 2.28
N GLU A 35 1.69 -12.19 1.08
CA GLU A 35 0.92 -13.28 0.49
C GLU A 35 1.01 -14.57 1.31
N PHE A 36 2.18 -14.88 1.87
CA PHE A 36 2.36 -16.04 2.74
C PHE A 36 1.58 -15.90 4.06
N LEU A 37 1.62 -14.72 4.69
CA LEU A 37 0.81 -14.46 5.89
C LEU A 37 -0.69 -14.55 5.61
N ASP A 38 -1.14 -14.01 4.46
CA ASP A 38 -2.53 -14.16 4.02
C ASP A 38 -2.90 -15.64 3.83
N GLU A 39 -2.05 -16.44 3.17
CA GLU A 39 -2.29 -17.88 2.99
C GLU A 39 -2.42 -18.62 4.34
N LEU A 40 -1.53 -18.35 5.30
CA LEU A 40 -1.58 -18.93 6.64
C LEU A 40 -2.87 -18.53 7.38
N ALA A 41 -3.29 -17.27 7.25
CA ALA A 41 -4.52 -16.78 7.87
C ALA A 41 -5.76 -17.42 7.25
N ASN A 42 -5.79 -17.59 5.92
CA ASN A 42 -6.90 -18.19 5.18
C ASN A 42 -7.06 -19.67 5.53
N ASN A 43 -5.95 -20.38 5.75
CA ASN A 43 -5.95 -21.75 6.28
C ASN A 43 -6.27 -21.84 7.78
N GLY A 44 -6.50 -20.71 8.45
CA GLY A 44 -6.81 -20.64 9.88
C GLY A 44 -5.65 -21.09 10.78
N ILE A 45 -4.41 -20.92 10.33
CA ILE A 45 -3.18 -21.21 11.07
C ILE A 45 -2.81 -20.03 11.98
N ILE A 46 -3.04 -18.80 11.50
CA ILE A 46 -2.81 -17.57 12.27
C ILE A 46 -4.02 -16.64 12.19
N GLU A 47 -4.08 -15.66 13.10
CA GLU A 47 -4.98 -14.51 12.97
C GLU A 47 -4.26 -13.34 12.30
N LEU A 48 -4.88 -12.69 11.31
CA LEU A 48 -4.28 -11.57 10.59
C LEU A 48 -5.32 -10.48 10.31
N THR A 49 -4.94 -9.23 10.52
CA THR A 49 -5.71 -8.06 10.06
C THR A 49 -4.94 -7.39 8.96
N SER A 50 -5.55 -7.33 7.79
CA SER A 50 -4.88 -7.00 6.54
C SER A 50 -5.26 -5.65 5.93
N VAL A 51 -6.10 -4.88 6.62
CA VAL A 51 -6.63 -3.60 6.12
C VAL A 51 -5.59 -2.47 6.08
N VAL A 52 -4.60 -2.44 6.97
CA VAL A 52 -3.56 -1.39 7.02
C VAL A 52 -2.19 -2.01 6.76
N LYS A 53 -1.51 -1.54 5.71
CA LYS A 53 -0.12 -1.86 5.36
C LYS A 53 0.68 -0.57 5.22
N PRO A 54 2.01 -0.59 5.45
CA PRO A 54 2.86 -1.77 5.70
C PRO A 54 2.72 -2.38 7.10
N TYR A 55 3.00 -3.68 7.20
CA TYR A 55 3.20 -4.34 8.49
C TYR A 55 4.58 -4.01 9.05
N SER A 56 4.72 -4.00 10.38
CA SER A 56 6.06 -3.92 10.97
C SER A 56 6.77 -5.27 10.87
N ARG A 57 8.11 -5.24 10.80
CA ARG A 57 8.97 -6.43 10.84
C ARG A 57 8.70 -7.28 12.08
N ALA A 58 8.52 -6.65 13.25
CA ALA A 58 8.18 -7.35 14.47
C ALA A 58 6.79 -8.01 14.43
N TYR A 59 5.80 -7.35 13.81
CA TYR A 59 4.48 -7.95 13.62
C TYR A 59 4.54 -9.17 12.70
N ILE A 60 5.27 -9.07 11.58
CA ILE A 60 5.52 -10.19 10.67
C ILE A 60 6.18 -11.35 11.41
N ALA A 61 7.28 -11.07 12.12
CA ALA A 61 8.00 -12.08 12.89
C ALA A 61 7.07 -12.79 13.88
N TYR A 62 6.30 -12.02 14.65
CA TYR A 62 5.30 -12.54 15.58
C TYR A 62 4.31 -13.49 14.92
N LYS A 63 3.80 -13.13 13.74
CA LYS A 63 2.86 -13.97 12.97
C LYS A 63 3.50 -15.23 12.39
N LEU A 64 4.75 -15.16 11.95
CA LEU A 64 5.49 -16.36 11.56
C LEU A 64 5.67 -17.31 12.76
N LYS A 65 5.96 -16.77 13.95
CA LYS A 65 6.11 -17.58 15.16
C LYS A 65 4.82 -18.19 15.66
N GLU A 66 3.68 -17.51 15.48
CA GLU A 66 2.35 -18.06 15.74
C GLU A 66 2.09 -19.33 14.91
N ALA A 67 2.62 -19.40 13.68
CA ALA A 67 2.52 -20.56 12.81
C ALA A 67 3.55 -21.67 13.11
N ASP A 68 4.59 -21.39 13.89
CA ASP A 68 5.71 -22.31 14.12
C ASP A 68 5.25 -23.62 14.75
N ASN A 69 5.67 -24.74 14.16
CA ASN A 69 5.25 -26.11 14.52
C ASN A 69 3.74 -26.39 14.43
N HIS A 70 2.95 -25.54 13.78
CA HIS A 70 1.51 -25.78 13.65
C HIS A 70 1.23 -27.05 12.82
N PRO A 71 0.38 -27.98 13.29
CA PRO A 71 0.23 -29.30 12.65
C PRO A 71 -0.39 -29.24 11.25
N ARG A 72 -1.19 -28.21 10.97
CA ARG A 72 -1.86 -28.04 9.67
C ARG A 72 -0.96 -27.52 8.53
N LEU A 73 0.30 -27.19 8.81
CA LEU A 73 1.22 -26.76 7.77
C LEU A 73 1.53 -27.93 6.82
N ASN A 74 1.37 -27.73 5.52
CA ASN A 74 1.88 -28.69 4.54
C ASN A 74 3.42 -28.60 4.43
N ALA A 75 4.02 -29.55 3.72
CA ALA A 75 5.49 -29.64 3.60
C ALA A 75 6.13 -28.39 2.95
N ARG A 76 5.44 -27.79 1.97
CA ARG A 76 5.92 -26.58 1.28
C ARG A 76 5.82 -25.36 2.19
N GLN A 77 4.70 -25.18 2.89
CA GLN A 77 4.49 -24.12 3.89
C GLN A 77 5.50 -24.20 5.04
N ARG A 78 5.85 -25.40 5.54
CA ARG A 78 6.91 -25.55 6.55
C ARG A 78 8.25 -25.03 6.06
N LYS A 79 8.65 -25.40 4.84
CA LYS A 79 9.90 -24.91 4.23
C LYS A 79 9.87 -23.40 4.04
N GLU A 80 8.72 -22.85 3.64
CA GLU A 80 8.50 -21.42 3.43
C GLU A 80 8.49 -20.63 4.74
N LEU A 81 7.92 -21.20 5.81
CA LEU A 81 7.96 -20.65 7.15
C LEU A 81 9.39 -20.57 7.68
N ILE A 82 10.15 -21.67 7.60
CA ILE A 82 11.57 -21.70 8.00
C ILE A 82 12.37 -20.66 7.20
N PHE A 83 12.09 -20.56 5.90
CA PHE A 83 12.71 -19.58 5.03
C PHE A 83 12.45 -18.14 5.49
N PHE A 84 11.21 -17.76 5.81
CA PHE A 84 10.95 -16.41 6.31
C PHE A 84 11.47 -16.18 7.73
N LEU A 85 11.38 -17.16 8.62
CA LEU A 85 11.94 -17.06 9.98
C LEU A 85 13.46 -16.78 9.99
N ASN A 86 14.17 -17.14 8.92
CA ASN A 86 15.59 -16.81 8.76
C ASN A 86 15.85 -15.30 8.54
N ASP A 87 14.96 -14.57 7.85
CA ASP A 87 15.07 -13.10 7.69
C ASP A 87 14.54 -12.35 8.92
N TYR A 88 13.48 -12.89 9.55
CA TYR A 88 12.80 -12.25 10.68
C TYR A 88 13.23 -12.77 12.07
N GLY A 89 14.35 -13.51 12.14
CA GLY A 89 14.89 -14.06 13.38
C GLY A 89 15.50 -13.00 14.31
N LEU A 90 15.97 -11.90 13.72
CA LEU A 90 16.60 -10.80 14.44
C LEU A 90 15.62 -10.06 15.38
N GLU A 91 14.36 -9.94 14.97
CA GLU A 91 13.29 -9.27 15.71
C GLU A 91 12.89 -10.07 16.98
N GLN A 92 12.89 -11.40 16.91
CA GLN A 92 12.38 -12.25 17.98
C GLN A 92 13.40 -12.71 18.99
N THR A 93 14.53 -13.22 18.51
CA THR A 93 15.49 -13.99 19.31
C THR A 93 16.90 -13.44 19.23
N ASN A 94 17.09 -12.26 18.63
CA ASN A 94 18.41 -11.71 18.30
C ASN A 94 19.28 -12.70 17.51
N THR A 95 18.64 -13.63 16.78
CA THR A 95 19.35 -14.64 16.03
C THR A 95 19.87 -14.01 14.76
N LEU A 96 21.19 -13.99 14.62
CA LEU A 96 21.84 -13.51 13.41
C LEU A 96 21.65 -14.54 12.27
N PRO A 97 21.42 -14.09 11.03
CA PRO A 97 21.49 -14.95 9.87
C PRO A 97 22.84 -15.69 9.78
N PRO A 98 22.91 -16.85 9.09
CA PRO A 98 24.14 -17.58 8.92
C PRO A 98 25.23 -16.72 8.26
N ASP A 99 26.40 -16.69 8.91
CA ASP A 99 27.57 -15.95 8.46
C ASP A 99 28.28 -16.72 7.34
N PHE A 100 28.70 -16.03 6.27
CA PHE A 100 29.45 -16.64 5.19
C PHE A 100 30.97 -16.54 5.38
N LEU A 101 31.44 -15.69 6.31
CA LEU A 101 32.86 -15.47 6.52
C LEU A 101 33.53 -16.71 7.14
N PRO A 102 34.74 -17.09 6.65
CA PRO A 102 35.55 -18.11 7.30
C PRO A 102 35.87 -17.75 8.75
N VAL A 103 35.97 -18.78 9.61
CA VAL A 103 36.19 -18.63 11.07
C VAL A 103 37.40 -17.74 11.40
N PHE A 104 38.47 -17.80 10.60
CA PHE A 104 39.68 -17.00 10.84
C PHE A 104 39.50 -15.49 10.57
N ILE A 105 38.53 -15.09 9.74
CA ILE A 105 38.15 -13.69 9.50
C ILE A 105 37.14 -13.22 10.55
N LYS A 106 36.25 -14.12 10.99
CA LYS A 106 35.17 -13.84 11.94
C LYS A 106 35.65 -13.20 13.25
N LYS A 107 36.86 -13.53 13.75
CA LYS A 107 37.41 -12.90 14.96
C LYS A 107 37.59 -11.37 14.88
N TYR A 108 37.60 -10.81 13.67
CA TYR A 108 37.76 -9.37 13.44
C TYR A 108 36.44 -8.66 13.10
N VAL A 109 35.35 -9.39 12.88
CA VAL A 109 34.05 -8.83 12.48
C VAL A 109 33.04 -9.08 13.58
N LYS A 110 32.55 -8.00 14.19
CA LYS A 110 31.40 -8.08 15.10
C LYS A 110 30.13 -8.20 14.24
N GLY A 111 29.35 -9.26 14.41
CA GLY A 111 28.11 -9.49 13.66
C GLY A 111 28.20 -10.67 12.70
N SER A 112 27.29 -10.69 11.72
CA SER A 112 27.19 -11.71 10.68
C SER A 112 27.11 -11.03 9.32
N LEU A 113 27.96 -11.46 8.39
CA LEU A 113 27.84 -11.09 6.99
C LEU A 113 27.17 -12.27 6.29
N SER A 114 25.93 -12.09 5.84
CA SER A 114 25.10 -13.18 5.33
C SER A 114 24.85 -13.06 3.84
N ILE A 115 24.66 -14.22 3.20
CA ILE A 115 24.21 -14.36 1.81
C ILE A 115 22.69 -14.57 1.77
N ASN A 116 22.09 -15.04 2.87
CA ASN A 116 20.67 -15.35 2.95
C ASN A 116 20.08 -15.00 4.34
N PRO A 117 19.40 -13.85 4.48
CA PRO A 117 19.32 -12.74 3.51
C PRO A 117 20.68 -12.09 3.23
N PRO A 118 20.92 -11.52 2.03
CA PRO A 118 22.15 -10.80 1.74
C PRO A 118 22.22 -9.51 2.57
N GLY A 119 23.30 -9.34 3.32
CA GLY A 119 23.50 -8.14 4.13
C GLY A 119 24.44 -8.35 5.31
N TYR A 120 24.64 -7.28 6.06
CA TYR A 120 25.34 -7.28 7.34
C TYR A 120 24.34 -7.13 8.49
N PHE A 121 24.50 -7.94 9.52
CA PHE A 121 23.60 -7.99 10.66
C PHE A 121 24.39 -7.99 11.97
N TYR A 122 23.91 -7.24 12.96
CA TYR A 122 24.47 -7.21 14.30
C TYR A 122 23.34 -7.15 15.33
N ALA A 123 23.55 -7.80 16.48
CA ALA A 123 22.62 -7.81 17.59
C ALA A 123 23.36 -8.00 18.91
N ASP A 124 23.03 -7.18 19.90
CA ASP A 124 23.34 -7.41 21.31
C ASP A 124 22.10 -7.16 22.20
N SER A 125 22.30 -6.94 23.50
CA SER A 125 21.21 -6.70 24.45
C SER A 125 20.52 -5.33 24.27
N LEU A 126 21.23 -4.34 23.72
CA LEU A 126 20.77 -2.97 23.55
C LEU A 126 20.50 -2.63 22.08
N PHE A 127 21.33 -3.09 21.14
CA PHE A 127 21.34 -2.60 19.77
C PHE A 127 21.21 -3.74 18.77
N ARG A 128 20.40 -3.51 17.74
CA ARG A 128 20.26 -4.41 16.58
C ARG A 128 20.31 -3.59 15.32
N VAL A 129 20.96 -4.11 14.28
CA VAL A 129 21.01 -3.47 12.97
C VAL A 129 21.08 -4.52 11.86
N GLY A 130 20.41 -4.23 10.75
CA GLY A 130 20.58 -4.90 9.48
C GLY A 130 20.85 -3.86 8.39
N ILE A 131 21.84 -4.11 7.55
CA ILE A 131 22.17 -3.32 6.36
C ILE A 131 22.14 -4.25 5.16
N ARG A 132 21.31 -3.94 4.16
CA ARG A 132 21.07 -4.81 3.00
C ARG A 132 21.25 -4.03 1.71
N PRO A 133 21.85 -4.62 0.67
CA PRO A 133 21.87 -4.02 -0.64
C PRO A 133 20.47 -4.03 -1.27
N VAL A 134 20.17 -3.01 -2.05
CA VAL A 134 19.01 -2.98 -2.94
C VAL A 134 19.54 -2.88 -4.36
N VAL A 135 19.25 -3.86 -5.20
CA VAL A 135 19.69 -3.83 -6.60
C VAL A 135 18.74 -4.65 -7.45
N GLY A 136 18.46 -4.21 -8.67
CA GLY A 136 17.68 -5.02 -9.58
C GLY A 136 17.63 -4.47 -10.98
N VAL A 137 17.15 -5.33 -11.86
CA VAL A 137 16.94 -5.03 -13.27
C VAL A 137 15.67 -5.73 -13.75
N GLU A 138 14.90 -5.03 -14.56
CA GLU A 138 13.70 -5.52 -15.22
C GLU A 138 13.78 -5.12 -16.70
N TYR A 139 13.57 -6.09 -17.58
CA TYR A 139 13.51 -5.90 -19.03
C TYR A 139 12.11 -6.23 -19.54
N PHE A 140 11.62 -5.43 -20.49
CA PHE A 140 10.37 -5.63 -21.21
C PHE A 140 10.66 -5.65 -22.71
N SER A 141 10.00 -6.53 -23.44
CA SER A 141 10.04 -6.55 -24.89
C SER A 141 8.68 -6.92 -25.46
N ASN A 142 8.24 -6.17 -26.47
CA ASN A 142 7.03 -6.43 -27.23
C ASN A 142 7.16 -5.87 -28.65
N ASN A 143 6.07 -5.88 -29.41
CA ASN A 143 6.04 -5.38 -30.78
C ASN A 143 6.29 -3.87 -30.91
N ASN A 144 6.17 -3.09 -29.81
CA ASN A 144 6.38 -1.65 -29.77
C ASN A 144 7.83 -1.27 -29.35
N GLY A 145 8.67 -2.24 -28.98
CA GLY A 145 10.09 -1.99 -28.70
C GLY A 145 10.63 -2.75 -27.49
N GLN A 146 11.54 -2.11 -26.75
CA GLN A 146 12.15 -2.64 -25.54
C GLN A 146 12.28 -1.56 -24.46
N ILE A 147 11.97 -1.92 -23.22
CA ILE A 147 12.18 -1.06 -22.05
C ILE A 147 13.07 -1.79 -21.05
N HIS A 148 13.95 -1.06 -20.36
CA HIS A 148 14.65 -1.55 -19.20
C HIS A 148 14.48 -0.61 -18.01
N HIS A 149 14.35 -1.19 -16.82
CA HIS A 149 14.38 -0.49 -15.54
C HIS A 149 15.49 -1.10 -14.70
N ARG A 150 16.42 -0.27 -14.24
CA ARG A 150 17.45 -0.67 -13.30
C ARG A 150 17.36 0.18 -12.05
N PHE A 151 17.69 -0.42 -10.92
CA PHE A 151 17.75 0.29 -9.66
C PHE A 151 18.88 -0.26 -8.79
N ASN A 152 19.43 0.62 -7.96
CA ASN A 152 20.51 0.30 -7.04
C ASN A 152 20.46 1.21 -5.81
N GLY A 153 20.94 0.71 -4.69
CA GLY A 153 20.80 1.39 -3.41
C GLY A 153 21.11 0.48 -2.22
N ALA A 154 20.65 0.91 -1.05
CA ALA A 154 20.77 0.16 0.19
C ALA A 154 19.59 0.45 1.12
N ASP A 155 19.25 -0.52 1.95
CA ASP A 155 18.36 -0.35 3.08
C ASP A 155 19.07 -0.68 4.39
N MET A 156 18.65 0.01 5.45
CA MET A 156 19.11 -0.18 6.81
C MET A 156 17.91 -0.15 7.74
N PHE A 157 17.94 -0.99 8.75
CA PHE A 157 17.03 -0.92 9.87
C PHE A 157 17.80 -1.16 11.16
N ALA A 158 17.41 -0.48 12.23
CA ALA A 158 18.03 -0.59 13.53
C ALA A 158 17.03 -0.41 14.66
N ASP A 159 17.25 -1.14 15.74
CA ASP A 159 16.49 -1.00 16.99
C ASP A 159 17.46 -0.72 18.14
N ILE A 160 17.09 0.26 18.97
CA ILE A 160 17.72 0.56 20.25
C ILE A 160 16.71 0.18 21.35
N ASP A 161 17.07 -0.85 22.12
CA ASP A 161 16.24 -1.56 23.07
C ASP A 161 14.95 -2.09 22.38
N LYS A 162 13.78 -1.86 22.99
CA LYS A 162 12.44 -2.19 22.49
C LYS A 162 11.61 -0.93 22.34
N ARG A 163 12.26 0.24 22.26
CA ARG A 163 11.57 1.53 22.31
C ARG A 163 11.88 2.38 21.12
N LEU A 164 13.09 2.34 20.57
CA LEU A 164 13.43 3.20 19.45
C LEU A 164 13.78 2.36 18.24
N SER A 165 13.06 2.58 17.15
CA SER A 165 13.34 1.98 15.85
C SER A 165 13.72 3.07 14.85
N VAL A 166 14.74 2.82 14.04
CA VAL A 166 15.18 3.70 12.96
C VAL A 166 15.36 2.88 11.71
N TYR A 167 14.95 3.40 10.56
CA TYR A 167 15.17 2.75 9.28
C TYR A 167 15.36 3.77 8.17
N ALA A 168 16.05 3.35 7.12
CA ALA A 168 16.36 4.15 5.95
C ALA A 168 16.48 3.24 4.72
N SER A 169 16.01 3.69 3.57
CA SER A 169 16.20 3.02 2.29
C SER A 169 16.35 4.07 1.22
N LEU A 170 17.49 4.04 0.51
CA LEU A 170 17.76 4.91 -0.62
C LEU A 170 17.89 4.05 -1.86
N VAL A 171 17.12 4.37 -2.90
CA VAL A 171 17.12 3.65 -4.17
C VAL A 171 17.14 4.65 -5.32
N ASP A 172 18.22 4.62 -6.10
CA ASP A 172 18.28 5.29 -7.39
C ASP A 172 17.68 4.39 -8.47
N ASN A 173 16.89 4.98 -9.35
CA ASN A 173 16.15 4.31 -10.41
C ASN A 173 16.45 4.97 -11.74
N ASN A 174 16.57 4.15 -12.78
CA ASN A 174 16.67 4.58 -14.16
C ASN A 174 15.77 3.70 -15.01
N GLU A 175 14.81 4.31 -15.70
CA GLU A 175 13.96 3.63 -16.69
C GLU A 175 14.39 4.09 -18.09
N SER A 176 14.36 3.24 -19.10
CA SER A 176 14.65 3.67 -20.48
C SER A 176 13.51 4.49 -21.08
N GLU A 177 12.29 4.31 -20.56
CA GLU A 177 11.11 5.12 -20.85
C GLU A 177 10.31 5.36 -19.57
N MET A 178 9.67 6.52 -19.43
CA MET A 178 8.81 6.81 -18.28
C MET A 178 7.52 5.99 -18.38
N ILE A 179 7.38 4.95 -17.55
CA ILE A 179 6.21 4.06 -17.55
C ILE A 179 5.31 4.23 -16.32
N SER A 180 5.68 5.14 -15.42
CA SER A 180 5.02 5.32 -14.13
C SER A 180 4.54 6.76 -13.91
N LYS A 181 4.25 7.52 -14.98
CA LYS A 181 3.78 8.92 -14.89
C LYS A 181 2.45 9.04 -14.12
N PRO A 182 2.12 10.21 -13.56
CA PRO A 182 0.91 10.41 -12.75
C PRO A 182 -0.37 9.96 -13.45
N ASN A 183 -0.56 10.42 -14.70
CA ASN A 183 -1.71 10.16 -15.56
C ASN A 183 -1.86 8.70 -16.01
N PHE A 184 -0.80 7.90 -15.97
CA PHE A 184 -0.90 6.51 -16.40
C PHE A 184 -1.71 5.66 -15.41
N LEU A 185 -2.64 4.87 -15.95
CA LEU A 185 -3.49 3.95 -15.21
C LEU A 185 -2.75 2.62 -14.99
N THR A 186 -1.73 2.69 -14.14
CA THR A 186 -0.87 1.55 -13.78
C THR A 186 -0.79 1.40 -12.27
N ARG A 187 -0.54 0.17 -11.82
CA ARG A 187 -0.28 -0.14 -10.40
C ARG A 187 1.19 0.05 -10.01
N ARG A 188 2.08 0.35 -10.95
CA ARG A 188 3.48 0.69 -10.64
C ARG A 188 3.52 1.92 -9.74
N THR A 189 4.37 1.88 -8.72
CA THR A 189 4.63 3.01 -7.83
C THR A 189 5.03 4.24 -8.65
N GLY A 190 4.47 5.39 -8.29
CA GLY A 190 4.76 6.66 -8.94
C GLY A 190 6.21 7.07 -8.80
N ALA A 191 6.71 7.76 -9.81
CA ALA A 191 8.09 8.24 -9.88
C ALA A 191 8.14 9.77 -9.97
N ASN A 192 9.01 10.39 -9.18
CA ASN A 192 9.34 11.81 -9.30
C ASN A 192 10.52 11.99 -10.25
N TYR A 193 10.28 11.86 -11.56
CA TYR A 193 11.32 11.96 -12.59
C TYR A 193 12.05 13.30 -12.57
N LYS A 194 13.37 13.26 -12.73
CA LYS A 194 14.24 14.44 -12.80
C LYS A 194 13.99 15.19 -14.12
N LYS A 195 13.66 16.49 -14.01
CA LYS A 195 13.54 17.40 -15.18
C LYS A 195 14.91 18.00 -15.53
N ASN A 196 15.25 18.07 -16.81
CA ASN A 196 16.43 18.80 -17.29
C ASN A 196 16.09 20.25 -17.65
N VAL A 197 17.12 21.11 -17.66
CA VAL A 197 17.06 22.53 -18.06
C VAL A 197 16.49 22.73 -19.48
N ASN A 198 16.63 21.73 -20.37
CA ASN A 198 16.12 21.77 -21.75
C ASN A 198 14.81 20.99 -21.96
N ASN A 199 14.07 20.64 -20.90
CA ASN A 199 12.85 19.82 -20.96
C ASN A 199 13.00 18.41 -21.60
N SER A 200 14.20 17.99 -21.98
CA SER A 200 14.50 16.59 -22.32
C SER A 200 14.62 15.79 -21.03
N GLY A 201 13.49 15.36 -20.47
CA GLY A 201 13.43 14.64 -19.19
C GLY A 201 14.43 13.49 -19.14
N ARG A 202 15.20 13.40 -18.04
CA ARG A 202 15.88 12.15 -17.70
C ARG A 202 14.84 11.24 -17.08
N ASN A 203 14.89 9.98 -17.46
CA ASN A 203 14.03 8.94 -16.90
C ASN A 203 14.58 8.39 -15.56
N ASP A 204 15.39 9.20 -14.90
CA ASP A 204 15.99 8.92 -13.59
C ASP A 204 15.11 9.50 -12.49
N PHE A 205 15.01 8.76 -11.38
CA PHE A 205 14.42 9.25 -10.14
C PHE A 205 15.10 8.56 -8.96
N SER A 206 15.05 9.18 -7.79
CA SER A 206 15.53 8.59 -6.55
C SER A 206 14.40 8.56 -5.54
N GLU A 207 14.37 7.51 -4.73
CA GLU A 207 13.40 7.39 -3.65
C GLU A 207 14.14 7.15 -2.34
N MET A 208 13.87 8.02 -1.37
CA MET A 208 14.33 7.89 0.01
C MET A 208 13.12 7.57 0.89
N GLN A 209 13.19 6.45 1.60
CA GLN A 209 12.23 6.06 2.63
C GLN A 209 12.97 5.94 3.96
N GLY A 210 12.26 6.08 5.07
CA GLY A 210 12.86 5.95 6.38
C GLY A 210 12.10 6.68 7.46
N GLY A 211 12.57 6.57 8.68
CA GLY A 211 11.95 7.24 9.80
C GLY A 211 12.48 6.78 11.14
N ILE A 212 11.91 7.41 12.17
CA ILE A 212 12.17 7.11 13.58
C ILE A 212 10.84 6.86 14.27
N MET A 213 10.76 5.77 15.04
CA MET A 213 9.57 5.36 15.76
C MET A 213 9.89 5.12 17.23
N TYR A 214 9.15 5.78 18.11
CA TYR A 214 9.11 5.46 19.53
C TYR A 214 7.97 4.48 19.80
N ASN A 215 8.28 3.36 20.43
CA ASN A 215 7.39 2.22 20.61
C ASN A 215 7.18 1.90 22.08
N TRP A 216 5.97 1.47 22.40
CA TRP A 216 5.61 0.88 23.68
C TRP A 216 4.74 -0.36 23.46
N LYS A 217 4.37 -1.03 24.55
CA LYS A 217 3.67 -2.33 24.50
C LYS A 217 2.35 -2.32 23.72
N TRP A 218 1.68 -1.21 23.55
CA TRP A 218 0.37 -1.19 22.89
C TRP A 218 0.30 -0.11 21.80
N GLY A 219 1.44 0.40 21.35
CA GLY A 219 1.44 1.41 20.30
C GLY A 219 2.80 1.96 19.95
N GLY A 220 2.79 2.92 19.04
CA GLY A 220 3.97 3.62 18.57
C GLY A 220 3.62 4.99 17.99
N LEU A 221 4.58 5.92 18.08
CA LEU A 221 4.51 7.26 17.54
C LEU A 221 5.84 7.58 16.85
N GLY A 222 5.80 8.24 15.69
CA GLY A 222 7.05 8.62 15.04
C GLY A 222 6.87 9.44 13.78
N LEU A 223 8.00 9.88 13.25
CA LEU A 223 8.11 10.68 12.04
C LEU A 223 8.76 9.81 10.96
N VAL A 224 8.01 9.53 9.90
CA VAL A 224 8.37 8.54 8.89
C VAL A 224 8.07 9.04 7.48
N LYS A 225 8.71 8.45 6.47
CA LYS A 225 8.42 8.60 5.05
C LYS A 225 8.40 7.19 4.45
N GLU A 226 7.21 6.66 4.24
CA GLU A 226 6.98 5.27 3.84
C GLU A 226 5.67 5.15 3.03
N PRO A 227 5.45 4.05 2.28
CA PRO A 227 4.20 3.87 1.55
C PRO A 227 3.01 3.67 2.50
N VAL A 228 1.84 4.11 2.07
CA VAL A 228 0.58 3.91 2.80
C VAL A 228 -0.37 3.13 1.90
N GLN A 229 -0.75 1.92 2.33
CA GLN A 229 -1.71 1.09 1.60
C GLN A 229 -2.83 0.61 2.52
N TRP A 230 -4.05 1.15 2.34
CA TRP A 230 -5.23 0.84 3.14
C TRP A 230 -6.36 0.26 2.28
N GLY A 231 -7.06 -0.72 2.85
CA GLY A 231 -8.15 -1.48 2.22
C GLY A 231 -7.71 -2.87 1.79
N ASN A 232 -8.50 -3.89 2.13
CA ASN A 232 -8.22 -5.27 1.78
C ASN A 232 -8.23 -5.47 0.26
N ASN A 233 -7.18 -6.12 -0.25
CA ASN A 233 -7.01 -6.35 -1.67
C ASN A 233 -5.93 -7.39 -1.99
N TYR A 234 -6.04 -7.94 -3.18
CA TYR A 234 -5.06 -8.76 -3.90
C TYR A 234 -4.75 -8.19 -5.31
N ASN A 235 -5.48 -7.17 -5.77
CA ASN A 235 -5.22 -6.47 -7.05
C ASN A 235 -5.36 -4.94 -6.93
N GLY A 236 -4.74 -4.33 -5.92
CA GLY A 236 -4.70 -2.88 -5.74
C GLY A 236 -5.75 -2.40 -4.75
N ALA A 237 -5.33 -1.59 -3.78
CA ALA A 237 -6.18 -1.16 -2.69
C ALA A 237 -7.11 0.01 -3.08
N LEU A 238 -8.26 0.10 -2.42
CA LEU A 238 -9.28 1.09 -2.71
C LEU A 238 -9.06 2.44 -2.00
N ILE A 239 -8.63 2.43 -0.74
CA ILE A 239 -8.62 3.62 0.12
C ILE A 239 -7.33 4.40 -0.08
N PHE A 240 -6.19 3.78 0.25
CA PHE A 240 -4.86 4.26 -0.12
C PHE A 240 -4.18 3.15 -0.91
N SER A 241 -3.82 3.39 -2.16
CA SER A 241 -3.34 2.33 -3.07
C SER A 241 -1.89 1.90 -2.81
N GLY A 242 -1.10 2.71 -2.10
CA GLY A 242 0.34 2.53 -2.00
C GLY A 242 1.10 2.95 -3.27
N ARG A 243 0.41 3.45 -4.30
CA ARG A 243 1.03 3.87 -5.56
C ARG A 243 1.78 5.20 -5.44
N THR A 244 1.25 6.14 -4.67
CA THR A 244 1.79 7.50 -4.57
C THR A 244 3.23 7.50 -4.07
N PRO A 245 4.14 8.33 -4.63
CA PRO A 245 5.46 8.54 -4.04
C PRO A 245 5.35 8.81 -2.53
N THR A 246 6.25 8.24 -1.74
CA THR A 246 6.10 8.33 -0.29
C THR A 246 6.30 9.77 0.19
N PHE A 247 5.58 10.16 1.23
CA PHE A 247 5.61 11.50 1.81
C PHE A 247 5.92 11.43 3.30
N ALA A 248 6.46 12.52 3.85
CA ALA A 248 6.71 12.61 5.28
C ALA A 248 5.39 12.60 6.05
N GLN A 249 5.35 11.91 7.18
CA GLN A 249 4.17 11.77 8.01
C GLN A 249 4.49 11.53 9.48
N ILE A 250 3.65 12.08 10.36
CA ILE A 250 3.55 11.65 11.76
C ILE A 250 2.64 10.42 11.78
N LYS A 251 3.15 9.28 12.24
CA LYS A 251 2.43 8.01 12.32
C LYS A 251 2.15 7.67 13.77
N PHE A 252 0.91 7.30 14.08
CA PHE A 252 0.47 6.89 15.40
C PHE A 252 -0.38 5.61 15.30
N THR A 253 0.02 4.57 16.01
CA THR A 253 -0.65 3.25 15.97
C THR A 253 -0.91 2.75 17.37
N LEU A 254 -2.10 2.21 17.63
CA LEU A 254 -2.50 1.67 18.93
C LEU A 254 -3.16 0.29 18.82
N TYR A 255 -2.87 -0.57 19.79
CA TYR A 255 -3.38 -1.93 19.98
C TYR A 255 -3.70 -2.17 21.46
N PRO A 256 -4.63 -1.39 22.06
CA PRO A 256 -4.88 -1.43 23.50
C PRO A 256 -5.43 -2.78 23.98
N VAL A 257 -6.18 -3.47 23.13
CA VAL A 257 -6.80 -4.78 23.39
C VAL A 257 -6.86 -5.59 22.10
N GLY A 258 -6.97 -6.92 22.20
CA GLY A 258 -6.92 -7.80 21.03
C GLY A 258 -8.02 -7.57 19.97
N TRP A 259 -9.16 -7.01 20.38
CA TRP A 259 -10.29 -6.73 19.50
C TRP A 259 -10.33 -5.29 18.96
N LEU A 260 -9.41 -4.41 19.36
CA LEU A 260 -9.38 -3.00 18.91
C LEU A 260 -8.00 -2.62 18.40
N ARG A 261 -7.96 -2.09 17.18
CA ARG A 261 -6.76 -1.51 16.59
C ARG A 261 -7.09 -0.12 16.06
N PHE A 262 -6.12 0.77 16.17
CA PHE A 262 -6.26 2.15 15.70
C PHE A 262 -4.99 2.57 14.98
N ASN A 263 -5.15 3.16 13.81
CA ASN A 263 -4.06 3.72 13.02
C ASN A 263 -4.41 5.15 12.66
N TYR A 264 -3.42 6.04 12.75
CA TYR A 264 -3.55 7.42 12.35
C TYR A 264 -2.25 7.87 11.69
N PHE A 265 -2.38 8.76 10.71
CA PHE A 265 -1.25 9.55 10.27
C PHE A 265 -1.66 10.97 9.86
N HIS A 266 -0.70 11.89 10.00
CA HIS A 266 -0.73 13.21 9.39
C HIS A 266 0.44 13.33 8.41
N GLY A 267 0.19 13.69 7.16
CA GLY A 267 1.17 13.71 6.08
C GLY A 267 1.33 15.09 5.43
N TRP A 268 2.56 15.38 5.01
CA TRP A 268 2.92 16.54 4.19
C TRP A 268 2.88 16.14 2.72
N LEU A 269 1.83 16.52 2.02
CA LEU A 269 1.65 16.22 0.60
C LEU A 269 2.25 17.32 -0.29
N ILE A 270 2.45 16.99 -1.56
CA ILE A 270 2.92 17.93 -2.57
C ILE A 270 1.76 18.27 -3.50
N SER A 271 1.32 19.53 -3.50
CA SER A 271 0.18 19.99 -4.31
C SER A 271 0.48 20.01 -5.81
N ASN A 272 1.72 20.36 -6.20
CA ASN A 272 2.08 20.75 -7.57
C ASN A 272 1.20 21.87 -8.15
N VAL A 273 0.58 22.69 -7.29
CA VAL A 273 -0.18 23.88 -7.69
C VAL A 273 0.65 25.11 -7.32
N LEU A 274 1.02 25.90 -8.32
CA LEU A 274 1.90 27.06 -8.17
C LEU A 274 1.15 28.20 -7.44
N ASP A 275 1.78 28.73 -6.41
CA ASP A 275 1.37 29.96 -5.75
C ASP A 275 2.09 31.13 -6.42
N SER A 276 1.41 31.80 -7.35
CA SER A 276 1.98 32.92 -8.10
C SER A 276 2.37 34.10 -7.21
N SER A 277 1.73 34.26 -6.04
CA SER A 277 2.01 35.37 -5.12
C SER A 277 3.29 35.17 -4.30
N ARG A 278 3.67 33.92 -4.04
CA ARG A 278 4.91 33.55 -3.32
C ARG A 278 6.05 33.15 -4.25
N SER A 279 5.80 32.97 -5.54
CA SER A 279 6.83 32.65 -6.52
C SER A 279 7.60 33.90 -6.95
N TYR A 280 8.90 33.79 -7.20
CA TYR A 280 9.77 34.93 -7.48
C TYR A 280 10.96 34.54 -8.37
N TYR A 281 11.65 35.54 -8.92
CA TYR A 281 12.93 35.35 -9.61
C TYR A 281 14.08 35.56 -8.62
N ASP A 282 15.05 34.65 -8.59
CA ASP A 282 16.24 34.80 -7.75
C ASP A 282 17.22 35.86 -8.31
N SER A 283 18.34 36.06 -7.61
CA SER A 283 19.37 37.03 -8.03
C SER A 283 20.04 36.71 -9.36
N GLN A 284 19.87 35.50 -9.89
CA GLN A 284 20.36 35.06 -11.20
C GLN A 284 19.25 35.09 -12.27
N ASN A 285 18.12 35.73 -11.97
CA ASN A 285 16.94 35.78 -12.84
C ASN A 285 16.38 34.39 -13.18
N THR A 286 16.54 33.42 -12.28
CA THR A 286 15.93 32.08 -12.41
C THR A 286 14.58 32.07 -11.69
N TYR A 287 13.53 31.62 -12.38
CA TYR A 287 12.19 31.53 -11.80
C TYR A 287 12.14 30.43 -10.72
N ARG A 288 11.82 30.83 -9.50
CA ARG A 288 11.57 29.93 -8.37
C ARG A 288 10.08 29.84 -8.09
N GLY A 289 9.48 28.77 -8.57
CA GLY A 289 8.08 28.45 -8.26
C GLY A 289 7.92 27.93 -6.83
N VAL A 290 6.96 28.51 -6.10
CA VAL A 290 6.53 28.04 -4.77
C VAL A 290 5.18 27.37 -4.91
N PHE A 291 5.01 26.17 -4.34
CA PHE A 291 3.74 25.46 -4.39
C PHE A 291 2.86 25.77 -3.17
N HIS A 292 1.55 25.69 -3.34
CA HIS A 292 0.58 25.72 -2.24
C HIS A 292 0.85 24.58 -1.25
N GLU A 293 0.79 24.88 0.05
CA GLU A 293 1.02 23.90 1.10
C GLU A 293 -0.15 22.91 1.14
N LYS A 294 0.13 21.61 1.24
CA LYS A 294 -0.92 20.59 1.24
C LYS A 294 -0.64 19.52 2.28
N TYR A 295 -1.66 19.11 2.99
CA TYR A 295 -1.57 18.17 4.09
C TYR A 295 -2.70 17.14 4.02
N LEU A 296 -2.52 16.04 4.73
CA LEU A 296 -3.50 14.97 4.88
C LEU A 296 -3.54 14.51 6.33
N ALA A 297 -4.72 14.33 6.90
CA ALA A 297 -4.90 13.57 8.13
C ALA A 297 -5.82 12.38 7.85
N ALA A 298 -5.52 11.20 8.39
CA ALA A 298 -6.36 10.02 8.21
C ALA A 298 -6.32 9.12 9.45
N ASN A 299 -7.46 8.55 9.83
CA ASN A 299 -7.55 7.55 10.89
C ASN A 299 -8.31 6.30 10.47
N MET A 300 -7.97 5.15 11.04
CA MET A 300 -8.63 3.87 10.81
C MET A 300 -8.80 3.14 12.14
N PHE A 301 -10.05 2.93 12.54
CA PHE A 301 -10.43 2.01 13.59
C PHE A 301 -10.65 0.63 12.99
N THR A 302 -10.24 -0.42 13.70
CA THR A 302 -10.55 -1.80 13.35
C THR A 302 -11.02 -2.54 14.59
N LEU A 303 -12.22 -3.09 14.49
CA LEU A 303 -12.86 -3.90 15.50
C LEU A 303 -12.85 -5.36 15.04
N SER A 304 -12.37 -6.25 15.90
CA SER A 304 -12.43 -7.69 15.70
C SER A 304 -13.45 -8.30 16.67
N PRO A 305 -14.76 -8.18 16.39
CA PRO A 305 -15.82 -8.63 17.33
C PRO A 305 -15.70 -10.11 17.69
N PHE A 306 -15.12 -10.92 16.78
CA PHE A 306 -14.68 -12.27 17.03
C PHE A 306 -13.48 -12.58 16.13
N LYS A 307 -12.75 -13.65 16.48
CA LYS A 307 -11.59 -14.10 15.71
C LYS A 307 -11.98 -14.29 14.24
N LYS A 308 -11.10 -13.85 13.33
CA LYS A 308 -11.26 -13.98 11.87
C LYS A 308 -12.34 -13.10 11.23
N LEU A 309 -12.91 -12.14 11.95
CA LEU A 309 -13.71 -11.07 11.36
C LEU A 309 -13.16 -9.73 11.84
N ASP A 310 -12.74 -8.91 10.89
CA ASP A 310 -12.36 -7.52 11.12
C ASP A 310 -13.36 -6.60 10.43
N VAL A 311 -13.83 -5.60 11.17
CA VAL A 311 -14.67 -4.51 10.68
C VAL A 311 -13.94 -3.21 10.95
N SER A 312 -13.63 -2.49 9.88
CA SER A 312 -12.80 -1.29 9.92
C SER A 312 -13.57 -0.09 9.37
N PHE A 313 -13.37 1.06 10.01
CA PHE A 313 -13.99 2.31 9.60
C PHE A 313 -13.07 3.48 9.95
N GLY A 314 -13.17 4.55 9.20
CA GLY A 314 -12.44 5.77 9.50
C GLY A 314 -12.69 6.87 8.49
N ASN A 315 -11.88 7.91 8.59
CA ASN A 315 -12.01 9.08 7.75
C ASN A 315 -10.66 9.75 7.47
N SER A 316 -10.63 10.57 6.43
CA SER A 316 -9.50 11.41 6.08
C SER A 316 -9.93 12.82 5.71
N ILE A 317 -8.97 13.72 5.72
CA ILE A 317 -9.12 15.07 5.20
C ILE A 317 -7.84 15.53 4.53
N ILE A 318 -7.97 16.06 3.32
CA ILE A 318 -6.91 16.78 2.63
C ILE A 318 -7.21 18.25 2.72
N TYR A 319 -6.23 18.99 3.19
CA TYR A 319 -6.37 20.42 3.38
C TYR A 319 -5.16 21.21 2.90
N SER A 320 -5.40 22.46 2.56
CA SER A 320 -4.40 23.35 1.96
C SER A 320 -4.60 24.79 2.42
N ASP A 321 -3.54 25.60 2.34
CA ASP A 321 -3.56 27.07 2.51
C ASP A 321 -4.02 27.61 3.86
N ILE A 322 -4.12 26.75 4.88
CA ILE A 322 -4.46 27.12 6.27
C ILE A 322 -3.33 26.78 7.26
N GLY A 323 -2.14 26.44 6.75
CA GLY A 323 -1.02 25.92 7.53
C GLY A 323 -1.35 24.60 8.23
N ILE A 324 -0.44 24.07 9.06
CA ILE A 324 -0.74 22.89 9.88
C ILE A 324 -1.82 23.25 10.90
N GLN A 325 -2.96 22.58 10.82
CA GLN A 325 -4.13 22.84 11.66
C GLN A 325 -4.16 21.89 12.87
N PRO A 326 -3.97 22.37 14.11
CA PRO A 326 -4.00 21.55 15.32
C PRO A 326 -5.23 20.64 15.45
N ALA A 327 -6.41 21.08 15.00
CA ALA A 327 -7.63 20.26 15.10
C ALA A 327 -7.54 18.97 14.26
N TYR A 328 -6.80 18.99 13.14
CA TYR A 328 -6.56 17.80 12.32
C TYR A 328 -5.44 16.91 12.86
N LEU A 329 -4.66 17.38 13.84
CA LEU A 329 -3.65 16.59 14.53
C LEU A 329 -4.22 15.69 15.63
N ILE A 330 -5.50 15.87 16.00
CA ILE A 330 -6.17 15.06 17.02
C ILE A 330 -6.63 13.73 16.39
N PRO A 331 -5.98 12.58 16.70
CA PRO A 331 -6.09 11.38 15.87
C PRO A 331 -7.50 10.80 15.77
N PHE A 332 -8.31 10.94 16.81
CA PHE A 332 -9.61 10.26 16.95
C PHE A 332 -10.79 11.07 16.41
N MET A 333 -10.54 12.24 15.83
CA MET A 333 -11.61 13.14 15.38
C MET A 333 -12.28 12.65 14.08
N PHE A 334 -13.50 13.11 13.90
CA PHE A 334 -14.20 13.04 12.62
C PHE A 334 -13.96 14.34 11.85
N PHE A 335 -13.06 14.30 10.87
CA PHE A 335 -12.48 15.50 10.27
C PHE A 335 -13.47 16.33 9.46
N LYS A 336 -14.51 15.72 8.87
CA LYS A 336 -15.58 16.48 8.19
C LYS A 336 -16.31 17.44 9.14
N SER A 337 -16.52 17.03 10.39
CA SER A 337 -17.12 17.91 11.41
C SER A 337 -16.17 19.03 11.83
N ILE A 338 -14.87 18.77 11.86
CA ILE A 338 -13.85 19.79 12.15
C ILE A 338 -13.81 20.81 11.01
N ASP A 339 -13.85 20.36 9.76
CA ASP A 339 -13.88 21.23 8.59
C ASP A 339 -15.09 22.18 8.63
N HIS A 340 -16.30 21.66 8.91
CA HIS A 340 -17.50 22.47 9.09
C HIS A 340 -17.34 23.59 10.14
N THR A 341 -16.66 23.30 11.25
CA THR A 341 -16.36 24.30 12.29
C THR A 341 -15.40 25.37 11.78
N LEU A 342 -14.34 24.98 11.06
CA LEU A 342 -13.30 25.89 10.58
C LEU A 342 -13.74 26.75 9.39
N ASN A 343 -14.65 26.24 8.55
CA ASN A 343 -15.08 26.87 7.31
C ASN A 343 -16.50 27.47 7.37
N SER A 344 -17.18 27.37 8.52
CA SER A 344 -18.59 27.78 8.70
C SER A 344 -19.55 27.14 7.69
N THR A 345 -19.33 25.86 7.35
CA THR A 345 -20.07 25.07 6.34
C THR A 345 -20.07 25.65 4.93
N ASN A 346 -19.12 26.53 4.60
CA ASN A 346 -18.99 27.08 3.26
C ASN A 346 -18.08 26.17 2.41
N ASN A 347 -18.67 25.46 1.45
CA ASN A 347 -17.96 24.56 0.54
C ASN A 347 -16.77 25.25 -0.17
N ASN A 348 -16.91 26.52 -0.59
CA ASN A 348 -15.83 27.23 -1.28
C ASN A 348 -14.63 27.59 -0.37
N ARG A 349 -14.79 27.43 0.94
CA ARG A 349 -13.74 27.60 1.96
C ARG A 349 -13.36 26.27 2.61
N GLY A 350 -14.08 25.20 2.27
CA GLY A 350 -13.93 23.90 2.87
C GLY A 350 -12.79 23.09 2.30
N GLN A 351 -12.50 22.01 3.00
CA GLN A 351 -11.42 21.11 2.68
C GLN A 351 -12.00 19.77 2.20
N ASN A 352 -11.15 18.90 1.67
CA ASN A 352 -11.63 17.68 1.04
C ASN A 352 -11.65 16.53 2.06
N ALA A 353 -12.82 16.21 2.62
CA ALA A 353 -12.99 15.15 3.61
C ALA A 353 -13.57 13.86 3.00
N GLN A 354 -13.08 12.70 3.44
CA GLN A 354 -13.52 11.39 2.98
C GLN A 354 -13.80 10.46 4.15
N MET A 355 -14.62 9.44 3.91
CA MET A 355 -14.88 8.35 4.82
C MET A 355 -14.57 7.01 4.15
N PHE A 356 -14.25 6.02 4.95
CA PHE A 356 -14.03 4.67 4.46
C PHE A 356 -14.51 3.61 5.43
N PHE A 357 -14.87 2.47 4.85
CA PHE A 357 -15.33 1.27 5.54
C PHE A 357 -14.68 0.04 4.89
N ASP A 358 -14.35 -0.96 5.68
CA ASP A 358 -13.77 -2.20 5.20
C ASP A 358 -14.20 -3.38 6.09
N VAL A 359 -14.46 -4.52 5.48
CA VAL A 359 -14.74 -5.77 6.20
C VAL A 359 -13.84 -6.86 5.64
N SER A 360 -13.20 -7.61 6.54
CA SER A 360 -12.39 -8.78 6.22
C SER A 360 -12.87 -9.98 7.03
N SER A 361 -13.28 -11.04 6.33
CA SER A 361 -13.79 -12.26 6.94
C SER A 361 -13.01 -13.48 6.46
N ARG A 362 -12.51 -14.26 7.42
CA ARG A 362 -11.86 -15.57 7.21
C ARG A 362 -12.58 -16.68 7.97
N LEU A 363 -13.90 -16.52 8.16
CA LEU A 363 -14.74 -17.47 8.89
C LEU A 363 -14.91 -18.79 8.16
N ILE A 364 -15.00 -18.72 6.83
CA ILE A 364 -15.05 -19.91 5.97
C ILE A 364 -13.61 -20.43 5.84
N PRO A 365 -13.33 -21.70 6.19
CA PRO A 365 -12.00 -22.28 6.04
C PRO A 365 -11.47 -22.06 4.62
N HIS A 366 -10.16 -21.83 4.51
CA HIS A 366 -9.48 -21.62 3.24
C HIS A 366 -9.87 -20.35 2.50
N THR A 367 -10.76 -19.51 3.05
CA THR A 367 -11.38 -18.43 2.29
C THR A 367 -11.23 -17.09 3.01
N HIS A 368 -10.78 -16.07 2.28
CA HIS A 368 -10.84 -14.67 2.68
C HIS A 368 -11.87 -13.95 1.82
N LEU A 369 -12.96 -13.50 2.42
CA LEU A 369 -13.95 -12.61 1.81
C LEU A 369 -13.72 -11.20 2.35
N TYR A 370 -13.74 -10.21 1.47
CA TYR A 370 -13.58 -8.83 1.90
C TYR A 370 -14.32 -7.84 1.01
N THR A 371 -14.58 -6.68 1.59
CA THR A 371 -15.08 -5.52 0.86
C THR A 371 -14.47 -4.26 1.43
N SER A 372 -14.24 -3.26 0.56
CA SER A 372 -13.81 -1.92 0.95
C SER A 372 -14.73 -0.91 0.28
N VAL A 373 -15.00 0.20 0.97
CA VAL A 373 -15.79 1.32 0.47
C VAL A 373 -15.03 2.60 0.78
N PHE A 374 -14.94 3.47 -0.21
CA PHE A 374 -14.41 4.82 -0.09
C PHE A 374 -15.52 5.81 -0.48
N VAL A 375 -15.72 6.86 0.32
CA VAL A 375 -16.82 7.82 0.16
C VAL A 375 -16.25 9.23 0.26
N ASP A 376 -16.31 9.99 -0.84
CA ASP A 376 -16.07 11.45 -0.80
C ASP A 376 -17.36 12.17 -0.39
N GLU A 377 -18.43 11.93 -1.16
CA GLU A 377 -19.74 12.55 -0.96
C GLU A 377 -20.85 11.53 -1.19
N ILE A 378 -21.81 11.52 -0.27
CA ILE A 378 -23.02 10.72 -0.40
C ILE A 378 -24.22 11.55 0.08
N MET A 379 -25.27 11.58 -0.74
CA MET A 379 -26.55 12.18 -0.37
C MET A 379 -27.51 11.06 0.06
N LEU A 380 -27.59 10.79 1.37
CA LEU A 380 -28.39 9.67 1.91
C LEU A 380 -29.86 9.68 1.44
N ARG A 381 -30.45 10.86 1.23
CA ARG A 381 -31.84 11.01 0.77
C ARG A 381 -32.06 10.48 -0.66
N THR A 382 -31.08 10.65 -1.54
CA THR A 382 -31.18 10.28 -2.97
C THR A 382 -30.24 9.14 -3.35
N MET A 383 -29.54 8.51 -2.38
CA MET A 383 -28.50 7.52 -2.68
C MET A 383 -28.99 6.30 -3.47
N PHE A 384 -30.29 5.99 -3.42
CA PHE A 384 -30.92 4.90 -4.17
C PHE A 384 -31.71 5.39 -5.41
N ASP A 385 -31.75 6.70 -5.66
CA ASP A 385 -32.44 7.29 -6.82
C ASP A 385 -31.52 7.24 -8.05
N LYS A 386 -31.91 6.50 -9.08
CA LYS A 386 -31.12 6.30 -10.30
C LYS A 386 -30.82 7.58 -11.10
N THR A 387 -31.57 8.65 -10.86
CA THR A 387 -31.47 9.90 -11.62
C THR A 387 -30.93 11.05 -10.77
N GLN A 388 -31.16 11.01 -9.44
CA GLN A 388 -30.79 12.08 -8.51
C GLN A 388 -29.64 11.70 -7.57
N HIS A 389 -29.12 10.47 -7.62
CA HIS A 389 -28.03 10.08 -6.73
C HIS A 389 -26.75 10.88 -7.04
N ARG A 390 -26.11 11.39 -5.99
CA ARG A 390 -24.77 12.00 -6.06
C ARG A 390 -23.78 11.19 -5.24
N ASN A 391 -23.64 9.92 -5.63
CA ASN A 391 -22.82 8.94 -4.93
C ASN A 391 -21.38 8.99 -5.45
N GLN A 392 -20.58 9.90 -4.90
CA GLN A 392 -19.14 9.98 -5.15
C GLN A 392 -18.42 8.94 -4.28
N LEU A 393 -18.55 7.68 -4.68
CA LEU A 393 -18.02 6.53 -3.96
C LEU A 393 -17.23 5.60 -4.86
N SER A 394 -16.31 4.88 -4.25
CA SER A 394 -15.65 3.72 -4.84
C SER A 394 -15.90 2.50 -3.96
N PHE A 395 -16.05 1.35 -4.59
CA PHE A 395 -16.38 0.09 -3.94
C PHE A 395 -15.49 -1.03 -4.50
N LYS A 396 -15.04 -1.93 -3.61
CA LYS A 396 -14.39 -3.18 -3.97
C LYS A 396 -15.02 -4.33 -3.20
N ALA A 397 -15.24 -5.44 -3.89
CA ALA A 397 -15.50 -6.74 -3.27
C ALA A 397 -14.49 -7.75 -3.81
N GLY A 398 -13.99 -8.61 -2.94
CA GLY A 398 -13.05 -9.63 -3.34
C GLY A 398 -13.14 -10.89 -2.50
N LEU A 399 -12.60 -11.96 -3.10
CA LEU A 399 -12.45 -13.25 -2.47
C LEU A 399 -11.10 -13.84 -2.83
N ARG A 400 -10.49 -14.54 -1.88
CA ARG A 400 -9.39 -15.47 -2.15
C ARG A 400 -9.65 -16.80 -1.46
N ILE A 401 -9.38 -17.86 -2.18
CA ILE A 401 -9.47 -19.23 -1.69
C ILE A 401 -8.09 -19.87 -1.79
N ASP A 402 -7.55 -20.38 -0.69
CA ASP A 402 -6.21 -20.97 -0.58
C ASP A 402 -6.29 -22.46 -0.22
N ASN A 403 -5.51 -23.29 -0.90
CA ASN A 403 -5.29 -24.70 -0.55
C ASN A 403 -6.53 -25.61 -0.53
N ILE A 404 -7.62 -25.28 -1.25
CA ILE A 404 -8.64 -26.29 -1.61
C ILE A 404 -7.99 -27.37 -2.47
N ILE A 405 -7.24 -26.94 -3.49
CA ILE A 405 -6.24 -27.79 -4.15
C ILE A 405 -4.88 -27.44 -3.52
N PRO A 406 -4.10 -28.41 -3.02
CA PRO A 406 -2.86 -28.12 -2.30
C PRO A 406 -1.93 -27.18 -3.06
N ASN A 407 -1.40 -26.18 -2.36
CA ASN A 407 -0.47 -25.19 -2.90
C ASN A 407 -1.04 -24.32 -4.03
N THR A 408 -2.37 -24.17 -4.11
CA THR A 408 -2.99 -23.25 -5.05
C THR A 408 -3.74 -22.14 -4.33
N ASP A 409 -3.88 -21.00 -4.99
CA ASP A 409 -4.84 -19.97 -4.62
C ASP A 409 -5.65 -19.50 -5.83
N PHE A 410 -6.92 -19.17 -5.58
CA PHE A 410 -7.83 -18.58 -6.55
C PHE A 410 -8.32 -17.25 -6.01
N THR A 411 -8.20 -16.19 -6.81
CA THR A 411 -8.58 -14.82 -6.44
C THR A 411 -9.62 -14.29 -7.41
N GLY A 412 -10.64 -13.61 -6.90
CA GLY A 412 -11.56 -12.81 -7.68
C GLY A 412 -11.74 -11.44 -7.02
N GLU A 413 -11.64 -10.36 -7.79
CA GLU A 413 -11.98 -9.00 -7.34
C GLU A 413 -12.86 -8.29 -8.36
N TYR A 414 -13.80 -7.50 -7.84
CA TYR A 414 -14.54 -6.50 -8.59
C TYR A 414 -14.32 -5.14 -7.93
N THR A 415 -14.00 -4.13 -8.74
CA THR A 415 -13.85 -2.74 -8.30
C THR A 415 -14.70 -1.83 -9.17
N ARG A 416 -15.38 -0.87 -8.55
CA ARG A 416 -16.14 0.18 -9.23
C ARG A 416 -15.93 1.51 -8.54
N SER A 417 -15.48 2.50 -9.30
CA SER A 417 -15.42 3.89 -8.89
C SER A 417 -16.46 4.70 -9.65
N ASN A 418 -17.42 5.30 -8.96
CA ASN A 418 -18.37 6.20 -9.58
C ASN A 418 -17.68 7.49 -10.06
N PRO A 419 -18.33 8.28 -10.93
CA PRO A 419 -17.80 9.58 -11.32
C PRO A 419 -17.51 10.50 -10.12
N TRP A 420 -16.50 11.34 -10.27
CA TRP A 420 -15.98 12.27 -9.24
C TRP A 420 -15.32 11.66 -7.99
N ALA A 421 -15.34 10.34 -7.80
CA ALA A 421 -14.58 9.71 -6.71
C ALA A 421 -13.06 10.04 -6.79
N TYR A 422 -12.44 10.37 -5.67
CA TYR A 422 -11.06 10.86 -5.55
C TYR A 422 -10.77 12.23 -6.16
N ARG A 423 -11.80 12.95 -6.64
CA ARG A 423 -11.63 14.28 -7.24
C ARG A 423 -12.14 15.37 -6.30
N HIS A 424 -11.69 16.59 -6.56
CA HIS A 424 -12.14 17.77 -5.85
C HIS A 424 -12.04 18.97 -6.79
N TYR A 425 -12.98 19.92 -6.69
CA TYR A 425 -13.02 21.10 -7.57
C TYR A 425 -11.99 22.16 -7.16
N ILE A 426 -11.60 22.22 -5.88
CA ILE A 426 -10.45 23.00 -5.42
C ILE A 426 -9.19 22.21 -5.73
N SER A 427 -8.36 22.73 -6.64
CA SER A 427 -7.18 22.04 -7.19
C SER A 427 -6.11 21.70 -6.13
N THR A 428 -5.97 22.55 -5.11
CA THR A 428 -4.98 22.37 -4.03
C THR A 428 -5.37 21.26 -3.05
N THR A 429 -6.63 20.82 -3.02
CA THR A 429 -7.14 19.82 -2.06
C THR A 429 -7.59 18.49 -2.69
N THR A 430 -7.19 18.22 -3.93
CA THR A 430 -7.42 16.93 -4.63
C THR A 430 -6.90 15.72 -3.86
N PHE A 431 -7.48 14.52 -4.05
CA PHE A 431 -7.03 13.26 -3.40
C PHE A 431 -5.73 12.69 -4.01
N ALA A 432 -4.67 13.49 -4.00
CA ALA A 432 -3.40 13.21 -4.66
C ALA A 432 -2.21 13.88 -3.98
N SER A 433 -1.00 13.32 -4.18
CA SER A 433 0.28 13.99 -3.91
C SER A 433 1.18 13.85 -5.12
N ASN A 434 1.95 14.89 -5.46
CA ASN A 434 2.78 14.91 -6.67
C ASN A 434 1.96 14.60 -7.93
N THR A 435 0.68 14.99 -7.97
CA THR A 435 -0.33 14.63 -8.99
C THR A 435 -0.69 13.13 -9.10
N TYR A 436 -0.11 12.26 -8.28
CA TYR A 436 -0.47 10.85 -8.17
C TYR A 436 -1.67 10.68 -7.25
N ASN A 437 -2.75 10.11 -7.78
CA ASN A 437 -3.94 9.74 -7.02
C ASN A 437 -3.57 8.84 -5.83
N LEU A 438 -4.09 9.16 -4.64
CA LEU A 438 -3.87 8.39 -3.41
C LEU A 438 -4.72 7.12 -3.37
N GLY A 439 -5.92 7.14 -3.96
CA GLY A 439 -6.87 6.02 -3.99
C GLY A 439 -6.56 4.99 -5.07
N HIS A 440 -7.60 4.24 -5.50
CA HIS A 440 -7.46 3.20 -6.52
C HIS A 440 -6.84 3.74 -7.83
N TYR A 441 -6.00 2.93 -8.48
CA TYR A 441 -5.17 3.39 -9.61
C TYR A 441 -6.00 3.83 -10.85
N LEU A 442 -7.22 3.30 -10.99
CA LEU A 442 -8.17 3.67 -12.07
C LEU A 442 -8.90 5.01 -11.85
N ARG A 443 -8.84 5.57 -10.63
CA ARG A 443 -9.49 6.84 -10.26
C ARG A 443 -11.02 6.78 -10.39
N ASP A 444 -11.69 7.91 -10.66
CA ASP A 444 -13.15 8.01 -10.83
C ASP A 444 -13.66 7.31 -12.11
N ASN A 445 -14.98 7.16 -12.21
CA ASN A 445 -15.69 6.67 -13.40
C ASN A 445 -15.02 5.45 -14.07
N ALA A 446 -14.79 4.39 -13.30
CA ALA A 446 -14.04 3.23 -13.75
C ALA A 446 -14.56 1.92 -13.14
N GLU A 447 -14.32 0.81 -13.81
CA GLU A 447 -14.52 -0.54 -13.27
C GLU A 447 -13.37 -1.49 -13.60
N GLU A 448 -13.17 -2.48 -12.74
CA GLU A 448 -12.19 -3.55 -12.93
C GLU A 448 -12.78 -4.90 -12.50
N TYR A 449 -12.57 -5.91 -13.34
CA TYR A 449 -12.73 -7.32 -13.02
C TYR A 449 -11.35 -7.96 -13.03
N TYR A 450 -10.98 -8.61 -11.94
CA TYR A 450 -9.72 -9.31 -11.82
C TYR A 450 -9.94 -10.74 -11.34
N VAL A 451 -9.36 -11.71 -12.03
CA VAL A 451 -9.31 -13.10 -11.60
C VAL A 451 -7.89 -13.63 -11.72
N ALA A 452 -7.49 -14.48 -10.77
CA ALA A 452 -6.18 -15.13 -10.81
C ALA A 452 -6.24 -16.53 -10.22
N ALA A 453 -5.39 -17.40 -10.77
CA ALA A 453 -5.05 -18.69 -10.21
C ALA A 453 -3.54 -18.75 -10.03
N THR A 454 -3.09 -19.17 -8.86
CA THR A 454 -1.67 -19.28 -8.53
C THR A 454 -1.38 -20.71 -8.08
N TYR A 455 -0.23 -21.25 -8.49
CA TYR A 455 0.29 -22.52 -8.02
C TYR A 455 1.70 -22.33 -7.44
N LYS A 456 1.93 -22.90 -6.26
CA LYS A 456 3.17 -22.78 -5.46
C LYS A 456 3.82 -24.16 -5.29
N PRO A 457 4.40 -24.75 -6.34
CA PRO A 457 4.89 -26.15 -6.33
C PRO A 457 5.99 -26.41 -5.29
N LEU A 458 6.82 -25.40 -5.00
CA LEU A 458 7.91 -25.48 -4.04
C LEU A 458 8.10 -24.13 -3.35
N ARG A 459 8.82 -24.11 -2.22
CA ARG A 459 9.05 -22.91 -1.41
C ARG A 459 9.59 -21.76 -2.26
N GLY A 460 8.93 -20.61 -2.22
CA GLY A 460 9.34 -19.41 -2.93
C GLY A 460 9.11 -19.42 -4.44
N LEU A 461 8.65 -20.52 -5.06
CA LEU A 461 8.29 -20.56 -6.48
C LEU A 461 6.78 -20.37 -6.65
N LYS A 462 6.42 -19.38 -7.46
CA LYS A 462 5.04 -18.97 -7.74
C LYS A 462 4.80 -18.96 -9.25
N LEU A 463 3.83 -19.74 -9.70
CA LEU A 463 3.31 -19.72 -11.06
C LEU A 463 1.93 -19.09 -11.02
N LYS A 464 1.71 -17.95 -11.67
CA LYS A 464 0.45 -17.22 -11.62
C LYS A 464 -0.12 -17.02 -13.01
N PHE A 465 -1.38 -17.36 -13.18
CA PHE A 465 -2.18 -16.96 -14.33
C PHE A 465 -3.24 -15.96 -13.88
N SER A 466 -3.45 -14.89 -14.63
CA SER A 466 -4.49 -13.92 -14.32
C SER A 466 -5.11 -13.28 -15.54
N TYR A 467 -6.34 -12.82 -15.37
CA TYR A 467 -7.07 -12.02 -16.33
C TYR A 467 -7.55 -10.74 -15.65
N CYS A 468 -7.34 -9.61 -16.32
CA CYS A 468 -7.82 -8.30 -15.89
C CYS A 468 -8.57 -7.63 -17.03
N LYS A 469 -9.79 -7.17 -16.75
CA LYS A 469 -10.56 -6.28 -17.61
C LYS A 469 -10.84 -5.00 -16.85
N ALA A 470 -10.32 -3.89 -17.34
CA ALA A 470 -10.51 -2.58 -16.74
C ALA A 470 -11.05 -1.58 -17.76
N LEU A 471 -12.04 -0.79 -17.36
CA LEU A 471 -12.64 0.27 -18.15
C LEU A 471 -12.53 1.60 -17.41
N LYS A 472 -12.26 2.66 -18.15
CA LYS A 472 -12.27 4.04 -17.68
C LYS A 472 -13.18 4.86 -18.59
N GLY A 473 -14.16 5.50 -17.97
CA GLY A 473 -15.07 6.43 -18.61
C GLY A 473 -14.49 7.83 -18.69
N GLU A 474 -15.24 8.69 -19.37
CA GLU A 474 -14.97 10.12 -19.51
C GLU A 474 -14.85 10.82 -18.15
N GLU A 475 -14.10 11.91 -18.12
CA GLU A 475 -14.03 12.78 -16.96
C GLU A 475 -15.08 13.88 -17.07
N TYR A 476 -15.99 13.97 -16.09
CA TYR A 476 -16.96 15.05 -16.02
C TYR A 476 -16.35 16.29 -15.37
N ALA A 477 -16.58 17.46 -15.95
CA ALA A 477 -16.16 18.73 -15.37
C ALA A 477 -17.04 19.12 -14.17
N PHE A 478 -16.45 19.83 -13.22
CA PHE A 478 -17.19 20.43 -12.10
C PHE A 478 -17.96 21.66 -12.59
N GLY A 479 -19.23 21.79 -12.22
CA GLY A 479 -20.06 22.98 -12.50
C GLY A 479 -20.78 23.02 -13.85
N THR A 480 -20.60 22.02 -14.73
CA THR A 480 -21.28 21.96 -16.04
C THR A 480 -22.46 20.98 -16.10
N ILE A 481 -22.69 20.20 -15.05
CA ILE A 481 -23.79 19.24 -14.97
C ILE A 481 -24.74 19.75 -13.88
N SER A 482 -26.02 19.87 -14.22
CA SER A 482 -27.12 20.19 -13.30
C SER A 482 -27.10 19.27 -12.07
N ASP A 483 -27.81 19.64 -11.00
CA ASP A 483 -27.95 18.91 -9.71
C ASP A 483 -28.43 17.43 -9.79
N THR A 484 -28.43 16.82 -10.97
CA THR A 484 -28.77 15.43 -11.31
C THR A 484 -27.53 14.53 -11.37
N GLY A 485 -27.70 13.23 -11.08
CA GLY A 485 -26.59 12.27 -11.02
C GLY A 485 -25.79 12.15 -12.32
N THR A 486 -24.47 11.93 -12.20
CA THR A 486 -23.58 11.69 -13.34
C THR A 486 -23.69 10.24 -13.82
N PRO A 487 -23.86 10.01 -15.15
CA PRO A 487 -23.96 8.66 -15.65
C PRO A 487 -22.63 7.92 -15.51
N PHE A 488 -22.70 6.63 -15.20
CA PHE A 488 -21.53 5.78 -15.04
C PHE A 488 -21.14 5.16 -16.38
N LEU A 489 -19.89 5.33 -16.80
CA LEU A 489 -19.33 4.79 -18.05
C LEU A 489 -20.21 5.07 -19.30
N GLN A 490 -20.77 6.27 -19.42
CA GLN A 490 -21.54 6.64 -20.62
C GLN A 490 -20.65 6.60 -21.87
N GLN A 491 -19.38 7.02 -21.78
CA GLN A 491 -18.38 6.86 -22.82
C GLN A 491 -17.09 6.26 -22.28
N THR A 492 -16.76 5.04 -22.71
CA THR A 492 -15.43 4.47 -22.44
C THR A 492 -14.35 5.18 -23.26
N VAL A 493 -13.43 5.84 -22.56
CA VAL A 493 -12.27 6.55 -23.13
C VAL A 493 -10.98 5.74 -23.01
N TRP A 494 -10.93 4.77 -22.10
CA TRP A 494 -9.84 3.81 -21.99
C TRP A 494 -10.34 2.42 -21.59
N ARG A 495 -9.77 1.38 -22.21
CA ARG A 495 -10.05 -0.04 -21.94
C ARG A 495 -8.74 -0.81 -21.95
N ASN A 496 -8.59 -1.71 -20.98
CA ASN A 496 -7.52 -2.68 -20.91
C ASN A 496 -8.12 -4.08 -20.71
N GLU A 497 -7.76 -5.01 -21.59
CA GLU A 497 -7.94 -6.44 -21.36
C GLU A 497 -6.57 -7.11 -21.41
N THR A 498 -6.16 -7.73 -20.30
CA THR A 498 -4.86 -8.36 -20.15
C THR A 498 -4.99 -9.77 -19.61
N TYR A 499 -4.34 -10.72 -20.30
CA TYR A 499 -4.05 -12.06 -19.82
C TYR A 499 -2.57 -12.12 -19.46
N SER A 500 -2.25 -12.60 -18.27
CA SER A 500 -0.89 -12.63 -17.75
C SER A 500 -0.55 -14.00 -17.21
N ALA A 501 0.59 -14.54 -17.61
CA ALA A 501 1.22 -15.71 -17.03
C ALA A 501 2.59 -15.30 -16.47
N SER A 502 2.85 -15.52 -15.18
CA SER A 502 4.11 -15.14 -14.55
C SER A 502 4.71 -16.24 -13.68
N VAL A 503 6.03 -16.20 -13.60
CA VAL A 503 6.86 -17.06 -12.76
C VAL A 503 7.71 -16.17 -11.88
N VAL A 504 7.64 -16.38 -10.56
CA VAL A 504 8.51 -15.70 -9.59
C VAL A 504 9.16 -16.77 -8.73
N TYR A 505 10.48 -16.70 -8.57
CA TYR A 505 11.22 -17.55 -7.66
C TYR A 505 12.05 -16.73 -6.68
N GLN A 506 11.70 -16.81 -5.40
CA GLN A 506 12.48 -16.23 -4.31
C GLN A 506 13.53 -17.25 -3.82
N ILE A 507 14.73 -17.17 -4.38
CA ILE A 507 15.82 -18.14 -4.17
C ILE A 507 16.38 -18.01 -2.75
N PHE A 508 16.71 -16.78 -2.36
CA PHE A 508 17.13 -16.36 -1.02
C PHE A 508 16.17 -15.31 -0.49
N ASN A 509 16.15 -15.11 0.83
CA ASN A 509 15.41 -14.02 1.43
C ASN A 509 15.85 -12.72 0.75
N ASN A 510 14.86 -11.93 0.31
CA ASN A 510 15.06 -10.72 -0.46
C ASN A 510 15.75 -10.87 -1.83
N VAL A 511 15.97 -12.08 -2.39
CA VAL A 511 16.52 -12.28 -3.75
C VAL A 511 15.51 -12.98 -4.65
N LYS A 512 15.13 -12.35 -5.76
CA LYS A 512 14.08 -12.84 -6.65
C LYS A 512 14.57 -12.92 -8.09
N LEU A 513 14.14 -13.96 -8.79
CA LEU A 513 14.08 -14.03 -10.24
C LEU A 513 12.61 -13.99 -10.65
N PHE A 514 12.30 -13.27 -11.71
CA PHE A 514 10.93 -13.20 -12.20
C PHE A 514 10.89 -13.11 -13.72
N SER A 515 9.81 -13.64 -14.29
CA SER A 515 9.45 -13.47 -15.69
C SER A 515 7.95 -13.47 -15.85
N ALA A 516 7.44 -12.73 -16.83
CA ALA A 516 6.04 -12.72 -17.17
C ALA A 516 5.83 -12.64 -18.69
N PHE A 517 4.75 -13.24 -19.14
CA PHE A 517 4.18 -13.05 -20.46
C PHE A 517 2.81 -12.40 -20.31
N ASN A 518 2.61 -11.28 -20.99
CA ASN A 518 1.36 -10.55 -20.99
C ASN A 518 0.85 -10.42 -22.43
N TYR A 519 -0.35 -10.91 -22.68
CA TYR A 519 -1.12 -10.53 -23.86
C TYR A 519 -2.11 -9.46 -23.44
N SER A 520 -1.98 -8.25 -23.99
CA SER A 520 -2.90 -7.15 -23.67
C SER A 520 -3.44 -6.50 -24.91
N GLU A 521 -4.69 -6.05 -24.81
CA GLU A 521 -5.33 -5.12 -25.73
C GLU A 521 -5.69 -3.86 -24.94
N ILE A 522 -4.95 -2.77 -25.19
CA ILE A 522 -5.18 -1.49 -24.53
C ILE A 522 -5.61 -0.45 -25.57
N ASN A 523 -6.87 0.00 -25.44
CA ASN A 523 -7.42 1.09 -26.22
C ASN A 523 -7.44 2.34 -25.35
N ASP A 524 -6.66 3.34 -25.72
CA ASP A 524 -6.56 4.63 -25.02
C ASP A 524 -6.94 5.76 -25.97
N LYS A 525 -8.25 6.05 -26.07
CA LYS A 525 -8.75 7.11 -26.96
C LYS A 525 -8.31 8.50 -26.51
N ALA A 526 -8.13 8.68 -25.19
CA ALA A 526 -7.66 9.94 -24.64
C ALA A 526 -6.15 10.15 -24.88
N GLY A 527 -5.38 9.06 -25.07
CA GLY A 527 -3.96 9.09 -25.38
C GLY A 527 -3.05 9.45 -24.20
N ILE A 528 -3.61 9.58 -23.00
CA ILE A 528 -2.93 10.07 -21.79
C ILE A 528 -2.83 9.02 -20.67
N TYR A 529 -3.49 7.88 -20.79
CA TYR A 529 -3.61 6.89 -19.72
C TYR A 529 -2.62 5.73 -19.85
N THR A 530 -2.02 5.54 -21.03
CA THR A 530 -1.13 4.41 -21.34
C THR A 530 0.19 4.91 -21.92
N PRO A 531 1.36 4.42 -21.43
CA PRO A 531 2.64 4.62 -22.11
C PRO A 531 2.59 4.07 -23.53
N ASP A 532 3.28 4.71 -24.48
CA ASP A 532 3.25 4.31 -25.90
C ASP A 532 3.65 2.84 -26.10
N PHE A 533 4.66 2.37 -25.36
CA PHE A 533 5.10 0.98 -25.35
C PHE A 533 3.99 -0.04 -25.06
N PHE A 534 2.97 0.32 -24.27
CA PHE A 534 1.87 -0.59 -23.89
C PHE A 534 0.56 -0.35 -24.66
N LYS A 535 0.53 0.57 -25.65
CA LYS A 535 -0.67 0.85 -26.44
C LYS A 535 -0.97 -0.26 -27.45
N GLY A 536 -2.26 -0.45 -27.73
CA GLY A 536 -2.75 -1.39 -28.73
C GLY A 536 -2.70 -2.85 -28.28
N THR A 537 -2.65 -3.76 -29.26
CA THR A 537 -2.51 -5.20 -29.02
C THR A 537 -1.02 -5.55 -28.93
N GLN A 538 -0.60 -6.04 -27.77
CA GLN A 538 0.79 -6.36 -27.50
C GLN A 538 0.96 -7.75 -26.90
N ARG A 539 2.15 -8.32 -27.11
CA ARG A 539 2.66 -9.52 -26.44
C ARG A 539 3.96 -9.15 -25.74
N THR A 540 3.87 -8.82 -24.46
CA THR A 540 5.00 -8.34 -23.67
C THR A 540 5.59 -9.49 -22.89
N PHE A 541 6.82 -9.81 -23.22
CA PHE A 541 7.67 -10.62 -22.36
C PHE A 541 8.43 -9.69 -21.41
N SER A 542 8.43 -10.01 -20.13
CA SER A 542 9.31 -9.38 -19.15
C SER A 542 10.10 -10.40 -18.35
N PHE A 543 11.29 -10.00 -17.93
CA PHE A 543 12.13 -10.79 -17.04
C PHE A 543 13.06 -9.88 -16.25
N GLY A 544 13.52 -10.37 -15.11
CA GLY A 544 14.40 -9.60 -14.25
C GLY A 544 14.85 -10.34 -13.01
N CYS A 545 15.66 -9.64 -12.23
CA CYS A 545 16.08 -10.06 -10.91
C CYS A 545 16.13 -8.87 -9.96
N SER A 546 15.91 -9.13 -8.68
CA SER A 546 16.04 -8.12 -7.64
C SER A 546 16.62 -8.67 -6.35
N VAL A 547 17.29 -7.77 -5.62
CA VAL A 547 17.70 -7.90 -4.23
C VAL A 547 17.07 -6.73 -3.46
N GLY A 548 16.39 -7.01 -2.35
CA GLY A 548 15.87 -6.00 -1.42
C GLY A 548 14.46 -5.46 -1.71
N LEU A 549 13.97 -5.50 -2.96
CA LEU A 549 12.64 -4.99 -3.36
C LEU A 549 11.77 -6.00 -4.10
#